data_AF-A0AAJ1ZC09-F1
#
_entry.id   AF-A0AAJ1ZC09-F1
#
_cell.length_a   1.000
_cell.length_b   1.000
_cell.length_c   1.000
_cell.angle_alpha   90.00
_cell.angle_beta   90.00
_cell.angle_gamma   90.00
#
_symmetry.space_group_name_H-M   'P 1'
#
loop_
_entity.id
_entity.type
_entity.pdbx_description
1 polymer ?
#
loop_
_entity_poly.entity_id
_entity_poly.type
_entity_poly.pdbx_seq_one_letter_code
_entity_poly.pdbx_strand_id
1 'polypeptide(L)'
;MSTTPSNGHAIEMPNVVAWSPGMPPPDDPNVVPTGVNAPASGDDSAPFSPLHTRSHQMFPRLTDGEIERMSRFGTAARWRAGEWMFRMGEVGRGMVIILNGLVRVTRRDALGANQIIVEHGAGHFLAEVAQLSGKPCLVDGMAVEDVEGIVVPPERLRALLVAEAELGERIMRALILRRVGLIEKGSGPVLLGQSDDGRLVSLQGFLRRNGYPHTVIDACSDPDAIALLERISASTADFPLVICPDGTVLRAPDENQLATQLGWLPEFDPAHVYDVAIVGAGPAGLATAVYAASEGLSVAVFDCRAPGGQAGASARIENYLGFPTGISGQALAGRAFVQAQKFGAHIAIPTRIKALHCGSSPIQIELENGARVTTQTVVIASGAAYRRPAIEGLERYEGHGTYYWASPVEAKLCKNAEVVLVGGGNSAGQAAVYLASHAKHVHVLIRGSGLAASMSHYLVERIGSLPNVTVRTRTEIVSLKGDDRALTAIHCKTPDGPLTLESRHLFLFTGADPNTDWLRDCSVSVDGKGFVLTGPEAHDGRTQGVMGLETSVPGVFAIGDVRSTSTKRVAAAVGEGAAVVAQIHGLLAQRQALSVAGA
;
A
#
# COMPACT_ATOMS: atom_id res chain seq x y z
N MET A 1 11.95 -9.85 -51.64
CA MET A 1 13.23 -9.84 -50.92
C MET A 1 12.95 -9.38 -49.51
N SER A 2 13.19 -10.29 -48.57
CA SER A 2 12.99 -10.16 -47.13
C SER A 2 14.20 -9.48 -46.51
N THR A 3 13.98 -8.54 -45.58
CA THR A 3 14.95 -8.17 -44.55
C THR A 3 14.22 -7.83 -43.25
N THR A 4 14.43 -8.71 -42.28
CA THR A 4 14.07 -8.69 -40.85
C THR A 4 14.71 -7.50 -40.11
N PRO A 5 14.09 -6.97 -39.03
CA PRO A 5 14.80 -6.17 -38.03
C PRO A 5 15.29 -7.04 -36.86
N SER A 6 16.45 -6.65 -36.34
CA SER A 6 17.25 -7.28 -35.29
C SER A 6 16.64 -7.14 -33.89
N ASN A 7 16.65 -8.25 -33.14
CA ASN A 7 16.31 -8.32 -31.71
C ASN A 7 17.25 -7.46 -30.85
N GLY A 8 16.65 -6.64 -29.97
CA GLY A 8 17.34 -6.01 -28.86
C GLY A 8 17.60 -7.01 -27.73
N HIS A 9 18.78 -6.88 -27.11
CA HIS A 9 19.27 -7.71 -26.02
C HIS A 9 18.32 -7.70 -24.80
N ALA A 10 17.79 -8.87 -24.44
CA ALA A 10 17.21 -9.12 -23.13
C ALA A 10 18.34 -9.28 -22.10
N ILE A 11 18.22 -8.58 -20.98
CA ILE A 11 19.07 -8.74 -19.80
C ILE A 11 18.60 -10.02 -19.10
N GLU A 12 19.40 -11.10 -19.14
CA GLU A 12 19.15 -12.31 -18.34
C GLU A 12 19.29 -11.97 -16.85
N MET A 13 18.19 -12.10 -16.10
CA MET A 13 18.22 -12.05 -14.64
C MET A 13 18.47 -13.46 -14.08
N PRO A 14 19.50 -13.69 -13.25
CA PRO A 14 19.94 -15.02 -12.83
C PRO A 14 18.98 -15.80 -11.90
N ASN A 15 17.81 -15.24 -11.57
CA ASN A 15 16.91 -15.76 -10.52
C ASN A 15 15.50 -16.15 -11.02
N VAL A 16 15.28 -16.30 -12.32
CA VAL A 16 13.96 -16.61 -12.91
C VAL A 16 13.96 -18.03 -13.48
N VAL A 17 13.02 -18.88 -13.06
CA VAL A 17 12.79 -20.19 -13.69
C VAL A 17 11.34 -20.23 -14.20
N ALA A 18 11.17 -20.45 -15.50
CA ALA A 18 9.85 -20.63 -16.11
C ALA A 18 9.33 -22.06 -15.86
N TRP A 19 8.09 -22.18 -15.39
CA TRP A 19 7.39 -23.46 -15.23
C TRP A 19 6.54 -23.78 -16.47
N SER A 20 6.55 -25.05 -16.91
CA SER A 20 5.65 -25.57 -17.94
C SER A 20 4.71 -26.61 -17.30
N PRO A 21 3.38 -26.49 -17.41
CA PRO A 21 2.46 -27.49 -16.90
C PRO A 21 2.45 -28.72 -17.82
N GLY A 22 2.68 -29.92 -17.26
CA GLY A 22 2.39 -31.18 -17.93
C GLY A 22 0.87 -31.43 -17.98
N MET A 23 0.37 -31.91 -19.12
CA MET A 23 -1.04 -32.29 -19.29
C MET A 23 -1.48 -33.36 -18.27
N PRO A 24 -2.71 -33.29 -17.75
CA PRO A 24 -3.30 -34.41 -17.01
C PRO A 24 -3.63 -35.57 -17.96
N PRO A 25 -3.63 -36.84 -17.46
CA PRO A 25 -4.08 -37.99 -18.25
C PRO A 25 -5.60 -37.92 -18.49
N PRO A 26 -6.14 -38.58 -19.53
CA PRO A 26 -7.57 -38.56 -19.83
C PRO A 26 -8.39 -39.33 -18.77
N ASP A 27 -9.54 -38.77 -18.39
CA ASP A 27 -10.51 -39.36 -17.46
C ASP A 27 -11.02 -40.72 -17.95
N ASP A 28 -10.98 -41.73 -17.08
CA ASP A 28 -11.66 -43.02 -17.25
C ASP A 28 -13.14 -42.85 -16.80
N PRO A 29 -14.14 -43.03 -17.70
CA PRO A 29 -15.53 -42.75 -17.38
C PRO A 29 -16.22 -43.83 -16.51
N ASN A 30 -15.52 -44.83 -15.97
CA ASN A 30 -16.15 -45.94 -15.24
C ASN A 30 -15.56 -46.27 -13.86
N VAL A 31 -15.29 -45.25 -13.03
CA VAL A 31 -15.01 -45.48 -11.60
C VAL A 31 -15.95 -44.65 -10.72
N VAL A 32 -16.95 -45.32 -10.16
CA VAL A 32 -17.74 -44.84 -9.02
C VAL A 32 -17.15 -45.46 -7.75
N PRO A 33 -16.63 -44.68 -6.78
CA PRO A 33 -16.45 -45.18 -5.43
C PRO A 33 -17.56 -44.66 -4.52
N THR A 34 -18.32 -45.63 -4.06
CA THR A 34 -19.31 -45.62 -2.98
C THR A 34 -18.83 -44.89 -1.72
N GLY A 35 -19.75 -44.16 -1.09
CA GLY A 35 -19.52 -43.42 0.14
C GLY A 35 -19.10 -44.28 1.32
N VAL A 36 -18.18 -43.72 2.11
CA VAL A 36 -17.94 -44.09 3.50
C VAL A 36 -17.89 -42.79 4.30
N ASN A 37 -18.85 -42.62 5.20
CA ASN A 37 -18.89 -41.55 6.19
C ASN A 37 -17.64 -41.62 7.09
N ALA A 38 -16.90 -40.51 7.16
CA ALA A 38 -15.94 -40.22 8.23
C ALA A 38 -16.18 -38.77 8.71
N PRO A 39 -16.00 -38.50 10.02
CA PRO A 39 -16.76 -37.48 10.73
C PRO A 39 -16.27 -36.06 10.43
N ALA A 40 -17.21 -35.13 10.41
CA ALA A 40 -16.92 -33.70 10.53
C ALA A 40 -16.16 -33.45 11.84
N SER A 41 -14.89 -33.08 11.73
CA SER A 41 -14.06 -32.65 12.85
C SER A 41 -13.28 -31.39 12.46
N GLY A 42 -13.58 -30.28 13.12
CA GLY A 42 -12.81 -29.04 13.02
C GLY A 42 -13.68 -27.82 12.75
N ASP A 43 -14.48 -27.45 13.74
CA ASP A 43 -15.05 -26.11 13.88
C ASP A 43 -13.89 -25.12 14.04
N ASP A 44 -13.31 -24.69 12.92
CA ASP A 44 -12.25 -23.70 12.90
C ASP A 44 -12.92 -22.33 13.01
N SER A 45 -12.97 -21.84 14.25
CA SER A 45 -13.56 -20.57 14.64
C SER A 45 -12.82 -19.38 14.01
N ALA A 46 -13.01 -19.18 12.70
CA ALA A 46 -12.86 -17.87 12.11
C ALA A 46 -14.02 -17.02 12.66
N PRO A 47 -13.76 -15.92 13.39
CA PRO A 47 -14.83 -15.06 13.87
C PRO A 47 -15.66 -14.63 12.65
N PHE A 48 -16.99 -14.78 12.72
CA PHE A 48 -17.99 -14.32 11.74
C PHE A 48 -17.40 -13.29 10.77
N SER A 49 -17.01 -13.68 9.54
CA SER A 49 -16.54 -12.68 8.57
C SER A 49 -17.72 -11.74 8.28
N PRO A 50 -17.62 -10.44 8.60
CA PRO A 50 -18.69 -9.48 8.34
C PRO A 50 -19.04 -9.34 6.86
N LEU A 51 -18.24 -9.94 5.96
CA LEU A 51 -18.48 -9.94 4.52
C LEU A 51 -19.62 -10.86 4.11
N HIS A 52 -19.85 -11.98 4.81
CA HIS A 52 -20.92 -12.91 4.44
C HIS A 52 -22.30 -12.23 4.50
N THR A 53 -22.52 -11.38 5.52
CA THR A 53 -23.76 -10.59 5.66
C THR A 53 -23.88 -9.46 4.62
N ARG A 54 -22.80 -9.15 3.90
CA ARG A 54 -22.72 -8.11 2.86
C ARG A 54 -22.59 -8.68 1.45
N SER A 55 -22.84 -9.97 1.24
CA SER A 55 -22.76 -10.62 -0.07
C SER A 55 -23.60 -9.91 -1.14
N HIS A 56 -24.81 -9.46 -0.78
CA HIS A 56 -25.68 -8.67 -1.68
C HIS A 56 -25.07 -7.33 -2.14
N GLN A 57 -24.13 -6.76 -1.38
CA GLN A 57 -23.39 -5.55 -1.75
C GLN A 57 -22.13 -5.87 -2.55
N MET A 58 -21.56 -7.07 -2.36
CA MET A 58 -20.43 -7.57 -3.16
C MET A 58 -20.88 -7.95 -4.57
N PHE A 59 -22.07 -8.51 -4.70
CA PHE A 59 -22.59 -9.05 -5.96
C PHE A 59 -23.99 -8.47 -6.25
N PRO A 60 -24.10 -7.15 -6.44
CA PRO A 60 -25.38 -6.55 -6.77
C PRO A 60 -25.81 -6.96 -8.18
N ARG A 61 -27.11 -7.07 -8.37
CA ARG A 61 -27.74 -7.24 -9.69
C ARG A 61 -28.20 -5.88 -10.21
N LEU A 62 -27.91 -5.61 -11.47
CA LEU A 62 -28.35 -4.44 -12.20
C LEU A 62 -29.73 -4.69 -12.81
N THR A 63 -30.56 -3.67 -12.84
CA THR A 63 -31.85 -3.69 -13.56
C THR A 63 -31.62 -3.37 -15.04
N ASP A 64 -32.58 -3.72 -15.91
CA ASP A 64 -32.46 -3.47 -17.34
C ASP A 64 -32.26 -1.99 -17.67
N GLY A 65 -32.96 -1.08 -16.98
CA GLY A 65 -32.76 0.36 -17.13
C GLY A 65 -31.42 0.88 -16.59
N GLU A 66 -30.77 0.17 -15.68
CA GLU A 66 -29.39 0.47 -15.28
C GLU A 66 -28.41 0.01 -16.35
N ILE A 67 -28.60 -1.18 -16.90
CA ILE A 67 -27.77 -1.72 -17.98
C ILE A 67 -27.86 -0.82 -19.22
N GLU A 68 -29.06 -0.36 -19.59
CA GLU A 68 -29.26 0.57 -20.70
C GLU A 68 -28.45 1.86 -20.51
N ARG A 69 -28.53 2.48 -19.33
CA ARG A 69 -27.73 3.68 -19.01
C ARG A 69 -26.22 3.43 -19.04
N MET A 70 -25.78 2.25 -18.59
CA MET A 70 -24.37 1.88 -18.57
C MET A 70 -23.82 1.50 -19.95
N SER A 71 -24.68 1.06 -20.87
CA SER A 71 -24.29 0.57 -22.21
C SER A 71 -23.51 1.61 -23.02
N ARG A 72 -23.83 2.91 -22.86
CA ARG A 72 -23.15 4.01 -23.54
C ARG A 72 -21.67 4.18 -23.17
N PHE A 73 -21.21 3.52 -22.10
CA PHE A 73 -19.81 3.56 -21.66
C PHE A 73 -19.00 2.36 -22.14
N GLY A 74 -19.63 1.38 -22.78
CA GLY A 74 -18.94 0.15 -23.17
C GLY A 74 -19.28 -0.34 -24.56
N THR A 75 -18.66 -1.45 -24.93
CA THR A 75 -18.84 -2.11 -26.22
C THR A 75 -19.32 -3.53 -26.01
N ALA A 76 -20.26 -3.99 -26.85
CA ALA A 76 -20.72 -5.37 -26.82
C ALA A 76 -19.58 -6.35 -27.13
N ALA A 77 -19.56 -7.46 -26.42
CA ALA A 77 -18.61 -8.56 -26.57
C ALA A 77 -19.31 -9.89 -26.33
N ARG A 78 -18.74 -10.95 -26.90
CA ARG A 78 -19.23 -12.32 -26.81
C ARG A 78 -18.09 -13.26 -26.48
N TRP A 79 -18.39 -14.28 -25.69
CA TRP A 79 -17.48 -15.36 -25.33
C TRP A 79 -18.21 -16.69 -25.48
N ARG A 80 -17.49 -17.72 -25.95
CA ARG A 80 -18.04 -19.07 -26.04
C ARG A 80 -17.91 -19.80 -24.71
N ALA A 81 -18.77 -20.79 -24.48
CA ALA A 81 -18.59 -21.72 -23.37
C ALA A 81 -17.17 -22.32 -23.36
N GLY A 82 -16.50 -22.27 -22.20
CA GLY A 82 -15.11 -22.69 -21.99
C GLY A 82 -14.06 -21.62 -22.27
N GLU A 83 -14.44 -20.44 -22.77
CA GLU A 83 -13.50 -19.35 -23.06
C GLU A 83 -13.13 -18.54 -21.80
N TRP A 84 -11.85 -18.19 -21.67
CA TRP A 84 -11.38 -17.30 -20.62
C TRP A 84 -11.78 -15.85 -20.95
N MET A 85 -12.52 -15.22 -20.04
CA MET A 85 -12.83 -13.80 -20.13
C MET A 85 -11.70 -12.94 -19.58
N PHE A 86 -11.06 -13.41 -18.52
CA PHE A 86 -9.86 -12.84 -17.93
C PHE A 86 -9.14 -13.89 -17.08
N ARG A 87 -7.83 -13.74 -16.94
CA ARG A 87 -7.00 -14.64 -16.14
C ARG A 87 -6.20 -13.86 -15.11
N MET A 88 -5.99 -14.48 -13.96
CA MET A 88 -5.19 -13.95 -12.88
C MET A 88 -3.75 -13.69 -13.39
N GLY A 89 -3.23 -12.50 -13.11
CA GLY A 89 -1.92 -12.03 -13.60
C GLY A 89 -1.96 -11.30 -14.95
N GLU A 90 -3.05 -11.40 -15.72
CA GLU A 90 -3.20 -10.69 -16.99
C GLU A 90 -3.94 -9.36 -16.81
N VAL A 91 -3.59 -8.36 -17.63
CA VAL A 91 -4.30 -7.07 -17.65
C VAL A 91 -5.71 -7.27 -18.21
N GLY A 92 -6.72 -7.03 -17.37
CA GLY A 92 -8.12 -7.19 -17.76
C GLY A 92 -8.62 -6.08 -18.69
N ARG A 93 -9.67 -6.37 -19.46
CA ARG A 93 -10.31 -5.44 -20.41
C ARG A 93 -11.14 -4.32 -19.75
N GLY A 94 -11.13 -4.22 -18.42
CA GLY A 94 -12.02 -3.35 -17.64
C GLY A 94 -13.18 -4.13 -17.02
N MET A 95 -14.29 -3.45 -16.75
CA MET A 95 -15.49 -4.04 -16.16
C MET A 95 -16.35 -4.70 -17.22
N VAL A 96 -16.88 -5.90 -16.97
CA VAL A 96 -17.80 -6.58 -17.89
C VAL A 96 -19.18 -6.69 -17.27
N ILE A 97 -20.21 -6.18 -17.95
CA ILE A 97 -21.62 -6.35 -17.56
C ILE A 97 -22.17 -7.55 -18.32
N ILE A 98 -22.77 -8.53 -17.63
CA ILE A 98 -23.30 -9.73 -18.24
C ILE A 98 -24.75 -9.48 -18.66
N LEU A 99 -25.03 -9.61 -19.95
CA LEU A 99 -26.39 -9.53 -20.50
C LEU A 99 -27.05 -10.92 -20.52
N ASN A 100 -26.30 -11.94 -20.92
CA ASN A 100 -26.75 -13.32 -20.96
C ASN A 100 -25.59 -14.30 -20.71
N GLY A 101 -25.91 -15.52 -20.30
CA GLY A 101 -24.96 -16.59 -19.99
C GLY A 101 -24.52 -16.61 -18.53
N LEU A 102 -23.59 -17.53 -18.23
CA LEU A 102 -23.06 -17.80 -16.90
C LEU A 102 -21.53 -17.74 -16.91
N VAL A 103 -20.96 -17.00 -15.95
CA VAL A 103 -19.51 -16.86 -15.77
C VAL A 103 -19.13 -17.38 -14.39
N ARG A 104 -18.14 -18.26 -14.33
CA ARG A 104 -17.58 -18.75 -13.08
C ARG A 104 -16.30 -17.98 -12.76
N VAL A 105 -16.28 -17.39 -11.57
CA VAL A 105 -15.10 -16.70 -11.04
C VAL A 105 -14.40 -17.61 -10.04
N THR A 106 -13.14 -17.92 -10.31
CA THR A 106 -12.31 -18.80 -9.48
C THR A 106 -11.07 -18.08 -8.98
N ARG A 107 -10.56 -18.56 -7.85
CA ARG A 107 -9.19 -18.26 -7.40
C ARG A 107 -8.37 -19.53 -7.37
N ARG A 108 -7.06 -19.38 -7.52
CA ARG A 108 -6.11 -20.43 -7.16
C ARG A 108 -5.74 -20.26 -5.69
N ASP A 109 -5.81 -21.34 -4.93
CA ASP A 109 -5.23 -21.37 -3.59
C ASP A 109 -3.71 -21.60 -3.66
N ALA A 110 -3.10 -21.69 -2.48
CA ALA A 110 -1.65 -21.73 -2.36
C ALA A 110 -1.02 -23.04 -2.89
N LEU A 111 -1.82 -24.09 -3.05
CA LEU A 111 -1.44 -25.37 -3.65
C LEU A 111 -1.79 -25.44 -5.15
N GLY A 112 -2.31 -24.35 -5.71
CA GLY A 112 -2.72 -24.26 -7.11
C GLY A 112 -4.09 -24.84 -7.41
N ALA A 113 -4.86 -25.25 -6.40
CA ALA A 113 -6.22 -25.77 -6.61
C ALA A 113 -7.21 -24.61 -6.86
N ASN A 114 -8.12 -24.84 -7.81
CA ASN A 114 -9.14 -23.85 -8.16
C ASN A 114 -10.31 -23.90 -7.18
N GLN A 115 -10.57 -22.77 -6.50
CA GLN A 115 -11.71 -22.58 -5.64
C GLN A 115 -12.70 -21.61 -6.26
N ILE A 116 -13.97 -22.00 -6.31
CA ILE A 116 -15.06 -21.16 -6.81
C ILE A 116 -15.32 -20.04 -5.81
N ILE A 117 -15.29 -18.79 -6.29
CA ILE A 117 -15.67 -17.62 -5.49
C ILE A 117 -17.17 -17.37 -5.64
N VAL A 118 -17.63 -17.30 -6.88
CA VAL A 118 -19.00 -16.92 -7.24
C VAL A 118 -19.28 -17.28 -8.70
N GLU A 119 -20.54 -17.51 -9.02
CA GLU A 119 -21.04 -17.57 -10.40
C GLU A 119 -21.91 -16.36 -10.70
N HIS A 120 -21.69 -15.73 -11.84
CA HIS A 120 -22.35 -14.52 -12.26
C HIS A 120 -23.17 -14.78 -13.52
N GLY A 121 -24.47 -14.54 -13.44
CA GLY A 121 -25.38 -14.57 -14.59
C GLY A 121 -25.85 -13.18 -15.02
N ALA A 122 -26.85 -13.14 -15.90
CA ALA A 122 -27.47 -11.93 -16.43
C ALA A 122 -27.81 -10.86 -15.35
N GLY A 123 -27.37 -9.63 -15.60
CA GLY A 123 -27.50 -8.48 -14.73
C GLY A 123 -26.38 -8.31 -13.71
N HIS A 124 -25.42 -9.23 -13.60
CA HIS A 124 -24.23 -9.02 -12.79
C HIS A 124 -23.12 -8.30 -13.58
N PHE A 125 -22.13 -7.78 -12.87
CA PHE A 125 -20.89 -7.29 -13.47
C PHE A 125 -19.64 -7.88 -12.82
N LEU A 126 -18.61 -8.05 -13.65
CA LEU A 126 -17.29 -8.57 -13.34
C LEU A 126 -16.29 -7.42 -13.27
N ALA A 127 -15.78 -7.15 -12.07
CA ALA A 127 -14.70 -6.20 -11.81
C ALA A 127 -14.31 -6.24 -10.33
N GLU A 128 -13.11 -5.81 -10.03
CA GLU A 128 -12.71 -5.33 -8.71
C GLU A 128 -11.88 -4.04 -8.87
N VAL A 129 -11.21 -3.58 -7.81
CA VAL A 129 -10.49 -2.28 -7.80
C VAL A 129 -9.44 -2.16 -8.91
N ALA A 130 -8.74 -3.23 -9.31
CA ALA A 130 -7.69 -3.16 -10.34
C ALA A 130 -8.21 -2.63 -11.68
N GLN A 131 -9.47 -2.92 -12.03
CA GLN A 131 -10.08 -2.48 -13.29
C GLN A 131 -10.27 -0.96 -13.38
N LEU A 132 -10.19 -0.21 -12.27
CA LEU A 132 -10.19 1.27 -12.30
C LEU A 132 -8.93 1.83 -12.95
N SER A 133 -7.81 1.11 -12.84
CA SER A 133 -6.48 1.54 -13.27
C SER A 133 -5.84 0.59 -14.29
N GLY A 134 -6.61 -0.35 -14.87
CA GLY A 134 -6.09 -1.32 -15.84
C GLY A 134 -4.99 -2.23 -15.28
N LYS A 135 -5.04 -2.55 -13.98
CA LYS A 135 -4.05 -3.44 -13.35
C LYS A 135 -4.39 -4.92 -13.58
N PRO A 136 -3.42 -5.84 -13.42
CA PRO A 136 -3.64 -7.28 -13.54
C PRO A 136 -4.79 -7.81 -12.67
N CYS A 137 -5.53 -8.78 -13.20
CA CYS A 137 -6.61 -9.45 -12.49
C CYS A 137 -6.08 -10.32 -11.35
N LEU A 138 -6.86 -10.40 -10.26
CA LEU A 138 -6.55 -11.21 -9.07
C LEU A 138 -7.30 -12.55 -9.00
N VAL A 139 -8.11 -12.82 -10.02
CA VAL A 139 -8.99 -13.98 -10.11
C VAL A 139 -9.12 -14.38 -11.58
N ASP A 140 -9.53 -15.61 -11.81
CA ASP A 140 -9.84 -16.12 -13.13
C ASP A 140 -11.35 -16.03 -13.37
N GLY A 141 -11.74 -15.77 -14.62
CA GLY A 141 -13.13 -15.72 -15.04
C GLY A 141 -13.31 -16.49 -16.33
N MET A 142 -14.11 -17.56 -16.28
CA MET A 142 -14.40 -18.42 -17.41
C MET A 142 -15.89 -18.43 -17.73
N ALA A 143 -16.21 -18.32 -19.02
CA ALA A 143 -17.57 -18.49 -19.52
C ALA A 143 -17.96 -19.97 -19.38
N VAL A 144 -18.95 -20.28 -18.54
CA VAL A 144 -19.49 -21.65 -18.38
C VAL A 144 -20.48 -21.96 -19.50
N GLU A 145 -21.24 -20.95 -19.91
CA GLU A 145 -22.14 -20.96 -21.06
C GLU A 145 -21.66 -19.92 -22.08
N ASP A 146 -22.32 -19.84 -23.25
CA ASP A 146 -22.10 -18.71 -24.15
C ASP A 146 -22.53 -17.41 -23.46
N VAL A 147 -21.63 -16.44 -23.39
CA VAL A 147 -21.82 -15.19 -22.64
C VAL A 147 -21.88 -14.02 -23.61
N GLU A 148 -22.92 -13.20 -23.44
CA GLU A 148 -23.01 -11.88 -24.08
C GLU A 148 -22.87 -10.81 -23.00
N GLY A 149 -22.05 -9.79 -23.25
CA GLY A 149 -21.79 -8.75 -22.27
C GLY A 149 -21.34 -7.43 -22.86
N ILE A 150 -21.23 -6.43 -22.00
CA ILE A 150 -20.74 -5.09 -22.32
C ILE A 150 -19.41 -4.90 -21.60
N VAL A 151 -18.34 -4.66 -22.35
CA VAL A 151 -17.01 -4.33 -21.82
C VAL A 151 -16.92 -2.83 -21.65
N VAL A 152 -16.67 -2.38 -20.43
CA VAL A 152 -16.43 -0.98 -20.05
C VAL A 152 -14.95 -0.83 -19.70
N PRO A 153 -14.13 -0.26 -20.59
CA PRO A 153 -12.70 -0.03 -20.35
C PRO A 153 -12.43 0.84 -19.10
N PRO A 154 -11.23 0.78 -18.50
CA PRO A 154 -10.90 1.51 -17.26
C PRO A 154 -11.23 3.01 -17.30
N GLU A 155 -10.90 3.71 -18.37
CA GLU A 155 -11.17 5.14 -18.55
C GLU A 155 -12.67 5.44 -18.64
N ARG A 156 -13.43 4.58 -19.32
CA ARG A 156 -14.88 4.69 -19.43
C ARG A 156 -15.58 4.28 -18.15
N LEU A 157 -15.01 3.36 -17.38
CA LEU A 157 -15.49 2.98 -16.06
C LEU A 157 -15.39 4.16 -15.11
N ARG A 158 -14.27 4.87 -15.07
CA ARG A 158 -14.15 6.11 -14.26
C ARG A 158 -15.19 7.14 -14.67
N ALA A 159 -15.38 7.36 -15.98
CA ALA A 159 -16.41 8.27 -16.48
C ALA A 159 -17.83 7.83 -16.06
N LEU A 160 -18.14 6.53 -16.09
CA LEU A 160 -19.41 5.97 -15.63
C LEU A 160 -19.64 6.26 -14.15
N LEU A 161 -18.62 6.04 -13.30
CA LEU A 161 -18.71 6.26 -11.86
C LEU A 161 -18.90 7.73 -11.46
N VAL A 162 -18.53 8.66 -12.34
CA VAL A 162 -18.74 10.10 -12.18
C VAL A 162 -20.11 10.51 -12.70
N ALA A 163 -20.49 10.05 -13.90
CA ALA A 163 -21.74 10.43 -14.55
C ALA A 163 -22.99 9.85 -13.87
N GLU A 164 -22.92 8.62 -13.34
CA GLU A 164 -24.03 7.94 -12.67
C GLU A 164 -23.73 7.81 -11.17
N ALA A 165 -24.01 8.85 -10.37
CA ALA A 165 -23.59 8.91 -8.98
C ALA A 165 -24.07 7.71 -8.12
N GLU A 166 -25.36 7.35 -8.22
CA GLU A 166 -25.96 6.26 -7.42
C GLU A 166 -25.41 4.87 -7.84
N LEU A 167 -25.32 4.62 -9.16
CA LEU A 167 -24.71 3.39 -9.68
C LEU A 167 -23.23 3.33 -9.35
N GLY A 168 -22.55 4.47 -9.46
CA GLY A 168 -21.14 4.60 -9.13
C GLY A 168 -20.87 4.26 -7.66
N GLU A 169 -21.73 4.68 -6.75
CA GLU A 169 -21.63 4.29 -5.34
C GLU A 169 -21.78 2.77 -5.15
N ARG A 170 -22.81 2.16 -5.77
CA ARG A 170 -23.05 0.71 -5.68
C ARG A 170 -21.90 -0.10 -6.27
N ILE A 171 -21.38 0.30 -7.43
CA ILE A 171 -20.25 -0.35 -8.08
C ILE A 171 -19.01 -0.22 -7.21
N MET A 172 -18.65 0.99 -6.78
CA MET A 172 -17.47 1.20 -5.92
C MET A 172 -17.54 0.40 -4.63
N ARG A 173 -18.71 0.34 -3.98
CA ARG A 173 -18.92 -0.48 -2.79
C ARG A 173 -18.66 -1.95 -3.08
N ALA A 174 -19.17 -2.48 -4.20
CA ALA A 174 -18.90 -3.85 -4.62
C ALA A 174 -17.40 -4.09 -4.88
N LEU A 175 -16.72 -3.20 -5.62
CA LEU A 175 -15.28 -3.34 -5.91
C LEU A 175 -14.45 -3.37 -4.62
N ILE A 176 -14.73 -2.45 -3.69
CA ILE A 176 -14.03 -2.37 -2.40
C ILE A 176 -14.27 -3.64 -1.58
N LEU A 177 -15.52 -4.10 -1.44
CA LEU A 177 -15.82 -5.30 -0.67
C LEU A 177 -15.23 -6.56 -1.30
N ARG A 178 -15.23 -6.67 -2.64
CA ARG A 178 -14.54 -7.75 -3.37
C ARG A 178 -13.05 -7.74 -3.07
N ARG A 179 -12.39 -6.58 -3.10
CA ARG A 179 -10.98 -6.45 -2.74
C ARG A 179 -10.70 -6.89 -1.30
N VAL A 180 -11.53 -6.47 -0.34
CA VAL A 180 -11.41 -6.93 1.07
C VAL A 180 -11.57 -8.45 1.18
N GLY A 181 -12.56 -9.03 0.49
CA GLY A 181 -12.76 -10.49 0.48
C GLY A 181 -11.60 -11.27 -0.16
N LEU A 182 -10.96 -10.73 -1.20
CA LEU A 182 -9.76 -11.32 -1.78
C LEU A 182 -8.58 -11.28 -0.82
N ILE A 183 -8.40 -10.17 -0.07
CA ILE A 183 -7.37 -10.03 0.97
C ILE A 183 -7.62 -11.05 2.10
N GLU A 184 -8.85 -11.14 2.64
CA GLU A 184 -9.19 -12.10 3.69
C GLU A 184 -8.91 -13.55 3.30
N LYS A 185 -9.12 -13.87 2.01
CA LYS A 185 -8.90 -15.21 1.47
C LYS A 185 -7.47 -15.47 0.99
N GLY A 186 -6.62 -14.44 0.86
CA GLY A 186 -5.24 -14.59 0.39
C GLY A 186 -5.07 -14.85 -1.11
N SER A 187 -5.95 -14.32 -1.96
CA SER A 187 -5.95 -14.55 -3.43
C SER A 187 -4.85 -13.76 -4.16
N GLY A 188 -3.60 -14.24 -4.17
CA GLY A 188 -2.45 -13.59 -4.78
C GLY A 188 -1.17 -14.42 -4.66
N PRO A 189 0.03 -13.81 -4.59
CA PRO A 189 1.28 -14.56 -4.46
C PRO A 189 1.32 -15.38 -3.17
N VAL A 190 1.99 -16.52 -3.25
CA VAL A 190 2.23 -17.42 -2.11
C VAL A 190 3.68 -17.24 -1.66
N LEU A 191 3.87 -16.91 -0.38
CA LEU A 191 5.18 -16.73 0.23
C LEU A 191 5.47 -17.98 1.05
N LEU A 192 6.59 -18.64 0.76
CA LEU A 192 7.05 -19.82 1.47
C LEU A 192 8.38 -19.50 2.16
N GLY A 193 8.44 -19.70 3.47
CA GLY A 193 9.64 -19.46 4.25
C GLY A 193 9.45 -19.76 5.74
N GLN A 194 10.48 -19.47 6.53
CA GLN A 194 10.42 -19.61 7.99
C GLN A 194 9.81 -18.36 8.62
N SER A 195 8.93 -18.54 9.61
CA SER A 195 8.16 -17.44 10.23
C SER A 195 9.01 -16.34 10.91
N ASP A 196 10.27 -16.62 11.24
CA ASP A 196 11.23 -15.70 11.86
C ASP A 196 12.25 -15.09 10.88
N ASP A 197 12.16 -15.42 9.58
CA ASP A 197 12.99 -14.81 8.54
C ASP A 197 12.60 -13.34 8.30
N GLY A 198 13.55 -12.43 8.54
CA GLY A 198 13.34 -11.00 8.36
C GLY A 198 12.94 -10.58 6.94
N ARG A 199 13.39 -11.29 5.90
CA ARG A 199 13.01 -11.02 4.49
C ARG A 199 11.56 -11.43 4.23
N LEU A 200 11.13 -12.59 4.75
CA LEU A 200 9.73 -13.03 4.66
C LEU A 200 8.80 -12.01 5.34
N VAL A 201 9.17 -11.57 6.55
CA VAL A 201 8.44 -10.54 7.30
C VAL A 201 8.36 -9.23 6.52
N SER A 202 9.46 -8.82 5.87
CA SER A 202 9.46 -7.61 5.03
C SER A 202 8.50 -7.71 3.85
N LEU A 203 8.56 -8.81 3.09
CA LEU A 203 7.69 -9.04 1.92
C LEU A 203 6.20 -9.15 2.33
N GLN A 204 5.90 -9.86 3.42
CA GLN A 204 4.54 -9.93 3.97
C GLN A 204 4.05 -8.53 4.36
N GLY A 205 4.89 -7.76 5.06
CA GLY A 205 4.61 -6.37 5.41
C GLY A 205 4.36 -5.50 4.17
N PHE A 206 5.17 -5.67 3.12
CA PHE A 206 5.06 -4.95 1.86
C PHE A 206 3.72 -5.19 1.15
N LEU A 207 3.34 -6.45 0.95
CA LEU A 207 2.06 -6.83 0.32
C LEU A 207 0.87 -6.34 1.16
N ARG A 208 0.95 -6.51 2.48
CA ARG A 208 -0.09 -6.07 3.40
C ARG A 208 -0.28 -4.56 3.36
N ARG A 209 0.79 -3.76 3.45
CA ARG A 209 0.71 -2.28 3.44
C ARG A 209 0.12 -1.76 2.13
N ASN A 210 0.36 -2.45 1.02
CA ASN A 210 -0.21 -2.11 -0.29
C ASN A 210 -1.61 -2.69 -0.53
N GLY A 211 -2.20 -3.39 0.45
CA GLY A 211 -3.53 -3.98 0.32
C GLY A 211 -3.60 -5.06 -0.77
N TYR A 212 -2.47 -5.73 -1.03
CA TYR A 212 -2.40 -6.80 -2.02
C TYR A 212 -2.63 -8.15 -1.34
N PRO A 213 -3.62 -8.94 -1.79
CA PRO A 213 -3.87 -10.26 -1.23
C PRO A 213 -2.68 -11.19 -1.40
N HIS A 214 -2.41 -12.04 -0.41
CA HIS A 214 -1.33 -13.02 -0.46
C HIS A 214 -1.57 -14.13 0.57
N THR A 215 -0.90 -15.25 0.37
CA THR A 215 -0.86 -16.35 1.35
C THR A 215 0.55 -16.53 1.86
N VAL A 216 0.72 -16.85 3.14
CA VAL A 216 2.01 -17.22 3.72
C VAL A 216 1.91 -18.65 4.22
N ILE A 217 2.85 -19.50 3.78
CA ILE A 217 3.01 -20.87 4.23
C ILE A 217 4.31 -20.95 5.01
N ASP A 218 4.23 -21.47 6.24
CA ASP A 218 5.41 -21.73 7.06
C ASP A 218 6.02 -23.08 6.65
N ALA A 219 7.24 -23.03 6.13
CA ALA A 219 7.95 -24.20 5.64
C ALA A 219 8.23 -25.26 6.72
N CYS A 220 8.15 -24.90 8.01
CA CYS A 220 8.43 -25.81 9.12
C CYS A 220 7.19 -26.56 9.65
N SER A 221 5.98 -26.17 9.27
CA SER A 221 4.74 -26.70 9.85
C SER A 221 3.78 -27.36 8.86
N ASP A 222 4.04 -27.25 7.56
CA ASP A 222 3.17 -27.75 6.49
C ASP A 222 3.83 -28.90 5.69
N PRO A 223 3.33 -30.15 5.81
CA PRO A 223 3.87 -31.32 5.09
C PRO A 223 3.82 -31.20 3.57
N ASP A 224 2.80 -30.54 3.01
CA ASP A 224 2.64 -30.36 1.56
C ASP A 224 3.63 -29.30 1.04
N ALA A 225 3.92 -28.30 1.86
CA ALA A 225 4.98 -27.33 1.58
C ALA A 225 6.36 -27.99 1.55
N ILE A 226 6.65 -28.89 2.49
CA ILE A 226 7.92 -29.65 2.52
C ILE A 226 8.09 -30.46 1.22
N ALA A 227 7.04 -31.16 0.78
CA ALA A 227 7.06 -31.93 -0.47
C ALA A 227 7.23 -31.04 -1.74
N LEU A 228 6.64 -29.84 -1.73
CA LEU A 228 6.84 -28.86 -2.80
C LEU A 228 8.29 -28.33 -2.84
N LEU A 229 8.90 -28.10 -1.67
CA LEU A 229 10.28 -27.63 -1.53
C LEU A 229 11.32 -28.65 -2.00
N GLU A 230 11.10 -29.94 -1.73
CA GLU A 230 11.96 -31.03 -2.20
C GLU A 230 12.04 -31.10 -3.74
N ARG A 231 10.97 -30.71 -4.45
CA ARG A 231 10.90 -30.73 -5.92
C ARG A 231 11.57 -29.53 -6.60
N ILE A 232 11.68 -28.39 -5.92
CA ILE A 232 12.18 -27.12 -6.50
C ILE A 232 13.71 -26.98 -6.35
N SER A 233 14.37 -27.93 -5.66
CA SER A 233 15.81 -27.89 -5.36
C SER A 233 16.23 -26.53 -4.80
N ALA A 234 15.58 -26.12 -3.71
CA ALA A 234 15.87 -24.86 -3.03
C ALA A 234 16.94 -25.06 -1.96
N SER A 235 18.00 -24.24 -2.01
CA SER A 235 18.94 -24.10 -0.89
C SER A 235 18.35 -23.17 0.18
N THR A 236 18.88 -23.18 1.40
CA THR A 236 18.46 -22.24 2.45
C THR A 236 18.65 -20.76 2.04
N ALA A 237 19.55 -20.46 1.11
CA ALA A 237 19.76 -19.10 0.59
C ALA A 237 18.66 -18.63 -0.38
N ASP A 238 17.83 -19.54 -0.89
CA ASP A 238 16.76 -19.23 -1.84
C ASP A 238 15.48 -18.75 -1.14
N PHE A 239 15.43 -18.80 0.18
CA PHE A 239 14.26 -18.41 0.96
C PHE A 239 14.23 -16.90 1.27
N PRO A 240 13.03 -16.31 1.34
CA PRO A 240 11.73 -16.92 1.05
C PRO A 240 11.51 -17.11 -0.46
N LEU A 241 10.80 -18.18 -0.82
CA LEU A 241 10.29 -18.37 -2.17
C LEU A 241 8.96 -17.61 -2.33
N VAL A 242 8.76 -16.98 -3.47
CA VAL A 242 7.48 -16.35 -3.81
C VAL A 242 6.95 -16.92 -5.12
N ILE A 243 5.80 -17.58 -5.05
CA ILE A 243 5.08 -18.08 -6.22
C ILE A 243 4.10 -17.00 -6.65
N CYS A 244 4.35 -16.40 -7.80
CA CYS A 244 3.54 -15.33 -8.36
C CYS A 244 2.28 -15.89 -9.05
N PRO A 245 1.22 -15.06 -9.20
CA PRO A 245 -0.04 -15.50 -9.80
C PRO A 245 0.09 -15.99 -11.26
N ASP A 246 1.11 -15.57 -11.99
CA ASP A 246 1.43 -16.02 -13.34
C ASP A 246 2.16 -17.38 -13.38
N GLY A 247 2.50 -17.94 -12.21
CA GLY A 247 3.27 -19.18 -12.07
C GLY A 247 4.78 -18.98 -11.93
N THR A 248 5.27 -17.74 -12.02
CA THR A 248 6.71 -17.44 -11.84
C THR A 248 7.11 -17.69 -10.39
N VAL A 249 8.27 -18.32 -10.18
CA VAL A 249 8.84 -18.55 -8.84
C VAL A 249 10.06 -17.65 -8.64
N LEU A 250 9.96 -16.72 -7.69
CA LEU A 250 11.05 -15.84 -7.30
C LEU A 250 11.80 -16.44 -6.09
N ARG A 251 13.13 -16.43 -6.16
CA ARG A 251 14.01 -16.89 -5.07
C ARG A 251 14.55 -15.70 -4.30
N ALA A 252 14.26 -15.66 -3.01
CA ALA A 252 14.65 -14.62 -2.06
C ALA A 252 14.50 -13.17 -2.61
N PRO A 253 13.37 -12.79 -3.23
CA PRO A 253 13.25 -11.50 -3.89
C PRO A 253 13.24 -10.34 -2.89
N ASP A 254 13.61 -9.15 -3.37
CA ASP A 254 13.31 -7.89 -2.68
C ASP A 254 11.90 -7.34 -3.02
N GLU A 255 11.50 -6.26 -2.35
CA GLU A 255 10.18 -5.63 -2.54
C GLU A 255 9.98 -5.10 -3.97
N ASN A 256 11.04 -4.62 -4.64
CA ASN A 256 10.96 -4.05 -5.98
C ASN A 256 10.84 -5.13 -7.06
N GLN A 257 11.59 -6.22 -6.93
CA GLN A 257 11.51 -7.39 -7.78
C GLN A 257 10.10 -7.98 -7.74
N LEU A 258 9.53 -8.12 -6.53
CA LEU A 258 8.16 -8.60 -6.37
C LEU A 258 7.13 -7.63 -6.98
N ALA A 259 7.25 -6.33 -6.74
CA ALA A 259 6.33 -5.33 -7.30
C ALA A 259 6.31 -5.32 -8.84
N THR A 260 7.49 -5.47 -9.44
CA THR A 260 7.66 -5.53 -10.90
C THR A 260 7.01 -6.79 -11.46
N GLN A 261 7.29 -7.95 -10.87
CA GLN A 261 6.71 -9.23 -11.30
C GLN A 261 5.18 -9.24 -11.22
N LEU A 262 4.61 -8.58 -10.21
CA LEU A 262 3.15 -8.51 -10.04
C LEU A 262 2.48 -7.46 -10.95
N GLY A 263 3.24 -6.73 -11.78
CA GLY A 263 2.71 -5.71 -12.69
C GLY A 263 2.09 -4.51 -11.95
N TRP A 264 2.66 -4.10 -10.81
CA TRP A 264 2.09 -3.01 -9.99
C TRP A 264 2.42 -1.62 -10.49
N LEU A 265 3.59 -1.50 -11.12
CA LEU A 265 4.18 -0.22 -11.51
C LEU A 265 3.56 0.23 -12.83
N PRO A 266 2.91 1.40 -12.87
CA PRO A 266 2.38 1.93 -14.11
C PRO A 266 3.54 2.31 -15.03
N GLU A 267 3.35 2.09 -16.33
CA GLU A 267 4.21 2.68 -17.34
C GLU A 267 3.87 4.17 -17.49
N PHE A 268 4.88 5.02 -17.47
CA PHE A 268 4.73 6.45 -17.72
C PHE A 268 5.10 6.75 -19.16
N ASP A 269 4.16 7.31 -19.93
CA ASP A 269 4.44 7.84 -21.26
C ASP A 269 5.41 9.02 -21.17
N PRO A 270 6.62 8.95 -21.75
CA PRO A 270 7.58 10.04 -21.73
C PRO A 270 7.09 11.31 -22.43
N ALA A 271 6.12 11.20 -23.35
CA ALA A 271 5.53 12.33 -24.05
C ALA A 271 4.45 13.05 -23.24
N HIS A 272 3.92 12.43 -22.19
CA HIS A 272 2.87 13.03 -21.37
C HIS A 272 3.46 14.03 -20.36
N VAL A 273 2.88 15.23 -20.32
CA VAL A 273 3.20 16.26 -19.33
C VAL A 273 2.05 16.35 -18.34
N TYR A 274 2.29 15.93 -17.10
CA TYR A 274 1.29 16.01 -16.04
C TYR A 274 1.10 17.46 -15.60
N ASP A 275 -0.11 17.80 -15.12
CA ASP A 275 -0.36 19.09 -14.49
C ASP A 275 0.30 19.14 -13.11
N VAL A 276 0.26 18.02 -12.38
CA VAL A 276 0.89 17.88 -11.07
C VAL A 276 1.49 16.50 -10.86
N ALA A 277 2.72 16.49 -10.36
CA ALA A 277 3.36 15.29 -9.82
C ALA A 277 3.50 15.40 -8.30
N ILE A 278 3.04 14.39 -7.58
CA ILE A 278 2.99 14.34 -6.12
C ILE A 278 4.02 13.32 -5.65
N VAL A 279 4.99 13.76 -4.86
CA VAL A 279 6.03 12.90 -4.30
C VAL A 279 5.71 12.60 -2.84
N GLY A 280 5.14 11.42 -2.61
CA GLY A 280 4.70 10.89 -1.32
C GLY A 280 3.20 10.57 -1.32
N ALA A 281 2.84 9.35 -0.90
CA ALA A 281 1.45 8.89 -0.78
C ALA A 281 1.01 8.79 0.69
N GLY A 282 1.53 9.66 1.55
CA GLY A 282 0.97 9.89 2.88
C GLY A 282 -0.41 10.56 2.84
N PRO A 283 -1.04 10.88 3.99
CA PRO A 283 -2.34 11.55 4.03
C PRO A 283 -2.37 12.86 3.24
N ALA A 284 -1.29 13.64 3.28
CA ALA A 284 -1.15 14.87 2.50
C ALA A 284 -1.20 14.60 0.98
N GLY A 285 -0.33 13.74 0.47
CA GLY A 285 -0.25 13.48 -0.97
C GLY A 285 -1.47 12.74 -1.52
N LEU A 286 -2.06 11.79 -0.77
CA LEU A 286 -3.30 11.15 -1.16
C LEU A 286 -4.48 12.14 -1.20
N ALA A 287 -4.54 13.09 -0.26
CA ALA A 287 -5.53 14.16 -0.31
C ALA A 287 -5.33 15.02 -1.56
N THR A 288 -4.10 15.48 -1.84
CA THR A 288 -3.81 16.23 -3.07
C THR A 288 -4.21 15.45 -4.32
N ALA A 289 -3.92 14.15 -4.38
CA ALA A 289 -4.28 13.31 -5.52
C ALA A 289 -5.78 13.24 -5.75
N VAL A 290 -6.57 13.10 -4.67
CA VAL A 290 -8.04 13.10 -4.75
C VAL A 290 -8.55 14.45 -5.26
N TYR A 291 -8.14 15.55 -4.64
CA TYR A 291 -8.64 16.88 -4.98
C TYR A 291 -8.23 17.27 -6.41
N ALA A 292 -6.96 17.15 -6.75
CA ALA A 292 -6.44 17.50 -8.07
C ALA A 292 -7.11 16.68 -9.19
N ALA A 293 -7.19 15.35 -9.03
CA ALA A 293 -7.82 14.51 -10.05
C ALA A 293 -9.33 14.77 -10.17
N SER A 294 -10.02 15.05 -9.05
CA SER A 294 -11.45 15.36 -9.07
C SER A 294 -11.76 16.72 -9.74
N GLU A 295 -10.80 17.64 -9.74
CA GLU A 295 -10.88 18.95 -10.40
C GLU A 295 -10.37 18.90 -11.86
N GLY A 296 -10.07 17.71 -12.38
CA GLY A 296 -9.74 17.48 -13.78
C GLY A 296 -8.26 17.64 -14.14
N LEU A 297 -7.37 17.81 -13.15
CA LEU A 297 -5.93 17.82 -13.40
C LEU A 297 -5.42 16.41 -13.72
N SER A 298 -4.44 16.33 -14.63
CA SER A 298 -3.65 15.11 -14.83
C SER A 298 -2.65 14.95 -13.67
N VAL A 299 -2.77 13.85 -12.93
CA VAL A 299 -2.04 13.63 -11.67
C VAL A 299 -1.16 12.38 -11.75
N ALA A 300 0.12 12.54 -11.42
CA ALA A 300 1.03 11.44 -11.11
C ALA A 300 1.38 11.42 -9.61
N VAL A 301 1.38 10.25 -8.98
CA VAL A 301 1.71 10.07 -7.56
C VAL A 301 2.80 9.01 -7.41
N PHE A 302 3.84 9.31 -6.64
CA PHE A 302 4.98 8.42 -6.40
C PHE A 302 5.17 8.20 -4.90
N ASP A 303 5.32 6.96 -4.46
CA ASP A 303 5.73 6.65 -3.07
C ASP A 303 6.59 5.41 -3.03
N CYS A 304 7.70 5.44 -2.30
CA CYS A 304 8.67 4.35 -2.26
C CYS A 304 8.25 3.13 -1.41
N ARG A 305 7.12 3.17 -0.70
CA ARG A 305 6.71 2.09 0.21
C ARG A 305 5.28 1.64 0.00
N ALA A 306 4.31 2.50 0.32
CA ALA A 306 2.89 2.14 0.39
C ALA A 306 1.99 3.37 0.57
N PRO A 307 0.71 3.30 0.17
CA PRO A 307 -0.28 4.31 0.55
C PRO A 307 -0.37 4.48 2.07
N GLY A 308 -0.48 5.73 2.51
CA GLY A 308 -0.67 6.11 3.92
C GLY A 308 0.59 6.62 4.62
N GLY A 309 1.78 6.42 4.03
CA GLY A 309 3.05 6.84 4.63
C GLY A 309 3.18 6.38 6.09
N GLN A 310 3.73 7.23 6.96
CA GLN A 310 3.81 6.91 8.40
C GLN A 310 2.45 6.67 9.06
N ALA A 311 1.43 7.45 8.68
CA ALA A 311 0.10 7.34 9.27
C ALA A 311 -0.52 5.96 9.00
N GLY A 312 -0.21 5.35 7.84
CA GLY A 312 -0.65 4.01 7.46
C GLY A 312 -0.29 2.92 8.49
N ALA A 313 0.78 3.12 9.25
CA ALA A 313 1.21 2.20 10.30
C ALA A 313 0.46 2.38 11.64
N SER A 314 -0.36 3.42 11.80
CA SER A 314 -1.13 3.61 13.04
C SER A 314 -2.26 2.58 13.12
N ALA A 315 -2.28 1.81 14.22
CA ALA A 315 -3.33 0.85 14.50
C ALA A 315 -4.72 1.50 14.64
N ARG A 316 -4.78 2.71 15.22
CA ARG A 316 -6.02 3.45 15.43
C ARG A 316 -5.79 4.95 15.60
N ILE A 317 -6.40 5.73 14.73
CA ILE A 317 -6.44 7.20 14.73
C ILE A 317 -7.80 7.63 15.29
N GLU A 318 -7.82 8.15 16.52
CA GLU A 318 -9.06 8.59 17.20
C GLU A 318 -9.29 10.11 17.10
N ASN A 319 -8.27 10.87 16.72
CA ASN A 319 -8.32 12.33 16.60
C ASN A 319 -8.52 12.82 15.15
N TYR A 320 -9.12 11.99 14.30
CA TYR A 320 -9.52 12.35 12.94
C TYR A 320 -11.04 12.52 12.88
N LEU A 321 -11.49 13.73 12.54
CA LEU A 321 -12.91 14.09 12.53
C LEU A 321 -13.72 13.17 11.60
N GLY A 322 -14.92 12.80 12.04
CA GLY A 322 -15.83 11.93 11.28
C GLY A 322 -15.74 10.44 11.63
N PHE A 323 -14.75 10.03 12.44
CA PHE A 323 -14.62 8.64 12.91
C PHE A 323 -14.72 8.59 14.44
N PRO A 324 -15.94 8.59 15.02
CA PRO A 324 -16.13 8.62 16.48
C PRO A 324 -15.54 7.39 17.19
N THR A 325 -15.44 6.25 16.50
CA THR A 325 -14.78 5.04 16.99
C THR A 325 -13.32 4.93 16.52
N GLY A 326 -12.77 5.98 15.93
CA GLY A 326 -11.46 5.97 15.26
C GLY A 326 -11.43 5.12 13.99
N ILE A 327 -10.33 5.24 13.26
CA ILE A 327 -10.06 4.48 12.02
C ILE A 327 -8.60 4.04 12.02
N SER A 328 -8.27 2.86 11.49
CA SER A 328 -6.87 2.49 11.30
C SER A 328 -6.24 3.35 10.21
N GLY A 329 -4.94 3.63 10.33
CA GLY A 329 -4.20 4.39 9.32
C GLY A 329 -4.27 3.75 7.95
N GLN A 330 -4.12 2.42 7.89
CA GLN A 330 -4.24 1.65 6.66
C GLN A 330 -5.63 1.75 6.03
N ALA A 331 -6.71 1.71 6.83
CA ALA A 331 -8.07 1.85 6.29
C ALA A 331 -8.34 3.26 5.77
N LEU A 332 -7.84 4.29 6.45
CA LEU A 332 -7.93 5.67 5.99
C LEU A 332 -7.19 5.86 4.65
N ALA A 333 -5.95 5.39 4.57
CA ALA A 333 -5.12 5.47 3.38
C ALA A 333 -5.69 4.66 2.20
N GLY A 334 -6.14 3.42 2.44
CA GLY A 334 -6.71 2.57 1.41
C GLY A 334 -7.97 3.17 0.79
N ARG A 335 -8.82 3.82 1.60
CA ARG A 335 -10.00 4.54 1.08
C ARG A 335 -9.59 5.72 0.19
N ALA A 336 -8.64 6.53 0.63
CA ALA A 336 -8.15 7.67 -0.15
C ALA A 336 -7.45 7.23 -1.45
N PHE A 337 -6.68 6.14 -1.40
CA PHE A 337 -6.05 5.55 -2.58
C PHE A 337 -7.07 5.12 -3.63
N VAL A 338 -8.09 4.35 -3.24
CA VAL A 338 -9.17 3.92 -4.15
C VAL A 338 -9.95 5.13 -4.68
N GLN A 339 -10.15 6.16 -3.87
CA GLN A 339 -10.79 7.40 -4.30
C GLN A 339 -9.96 8.17 -5.34
N ALA A 340 -8.64 8.27 -5.16
CA ALA A 340 -7.74 8.88 -6.13
C ALA A 340 -7.74 8.11 -7.47
N GLN A 341 -7.72 6.76 -7.41
CA GLN A 341 -7.84 5.93 -8.61
C GLN A 341 -9.20 6.10 -9.32
N LYS A 342 -10.30 6.22 -8.57
CA LYS A 342 -11.63 6.51 -9.14
C LYS A 342 -11.60 7.79 -9.99
N PHE A 343 -10.91 8.83 -9.54
CA PHE A 343 -10.78 10.09 -10.27
C PHE A 343 -9.69 10.07 -11.36
N GLY A 344 -8.92 9.00 -11.47
CA GLY A 344 -7.95 8.81 -12.56
C GLY A 344 -6.52 9.22 -12.24
N ALA A 345 -6.17 9.39 -10.96
CA ALA A 345 -4.77 9.61 -10.58
C ALA A 345 -3.90 8.41 -10.98
N HIS A 346 -2.76 8.67 -11.62
CA HIS A 346 -1.76 7.66 -11.95
C HIS A 346 -0.83 7.45 -10.75
N ILE A 347 -0.99 6.32 -10.05
CA ILE A 347 -0.31 6.07 -8.78
C ILE A 347 0.72 4.95 -8.95
N ALA A 348 2.00 5.30 -8.76
CA ALA A 348 3.16 4.42 -8.84
C ALA A 348 3.73 4.14 -7.45
N ILE A 349 3.42 2.96 -6.92
CA ILE A 349 3.84 2.51 -5.60
C ILE A 349 4.15 1.00 -5.68
N PRO A 350 5.35 0.55 -5.24
CA PRO A 350 6.47 1.36 -4.74
C PRO A 350 7.25 2.04 -5.89
N THR A 351 7.56 3.32 -5.79
CA THR A 351 8.46 4.03 -6.71
C THR A 351 9.18 5.13 -5.97
N ARG A 352 10.52 5.03 -5.94
CA ARG A 352 11.39 6.04 -5.33
C ARG A 352 11.77 7.11 -6.34
N ILE A 353 11.71 8.36 -5.89
CA ILE A 353 12.25 9.50 -6.61
C ILE A 353 13.71 9.69 -6.23
N LYS A 354 14.57 9.79 -7.25
CA LYS A 354 16.00 10.00 -7.10
C LYS A 354 16.35 11.48 -7.05
N ALA A 355 15.79 12.28 -7.95
CA ALA A 355 16.11 13.71 -8.05
C ALA A 355 14.96 14.55 -8.61
N LEU A 356 14.94 15.83 -8.25
CA LEU A 356 14.10 16.86 -8.84
C LEU A 356 14.92 17.77 -9.77
N HIS A 357 14.58 17.81 -11.05
CA HIS A 357 15.21 18.70 -12.03
C HIS A 357 14.34 19.94 -12.22
N CYS A 358 14.63 20.99 -11.46
CA CYS A 358 13.81 22.20 -11.38
C CYS A 358 14.41 23.44 -12.05
N GLY A 359 15.53 23.29 -12.78
CA GLY A 359 16.21 24.39 -13.48
C GLY A 359 15.53 24.86 -14.78
N SER A 360 14.51 24.13 -15.25
CA SER A 360 13.76 24.43 -16.46
C SER A 360 12.28 24.13 -16.27
N SER A 361 11.43 24.76 -17.09
CA SER A 361 10.00 24.47 -17.19
C SER A 361 9.71 23.83 -18.56
N PRO A 362 8.94 22.73 -18.63
CA PRO A 362 8.33 21.98 -17.53
C PRO A 362 9.35 21.27 -16.64
N ILE A 363 8.97 21.02 -15.38
CA ILE A 363 9.79 20.38 -14.35
C ILE A 363 9.89 18.88 -14.64
N GLN A 364 11.02 18.25 -14.30
CA GLN A 364 11.18 16.80 -14.44
C GLN A 364 11.50 16.12 -13.10
N ILE A 365 10.87 14.97 -12.87
CA ILE A 365 11.17 14.08 -11.76
C ILE A 365 11.93 12.86 -12.29
N GLU A 366 13.08 12.55 -11.71
CA GLU A 366 13.88 11.37 -12.04
C GLU A 366 13.57 10.23 -11.06
N LEU A 367 13.17 9.08 -11.61
CA LEU A 367 12.94 7.84 -10.85
C LEU A 367 14.27 7.12 -10.59
N GLU A 368 14.29 6.21 -9.61
CA GLU A 368 15.50 5.43 -9.26
C GLU A 368 16.04 4.58 -10.42
N ASN A 369 15.17 4.15 -11.34
CA ASN A 369 15.55 3.43 -12.56
C ASN A 369 16.05 4.33 -13.71
N GLY A 370 16.16 5.65 -13.48
CA GLY A 370 16.61 6.64 -14.46
C GLY A 370 15.52 7.18 -15.41
N ALA A 371 14.31 6.61 -15.38
CA ALA A 371 13.19 7.17 -16.12
C ALA A 371 12.84 8.58 -15.62
N ARG A 372 12.31 9.42 -16.52
CA ARG A 372 11.93 10.80 -16.21
C ARG A 372 10.45 11.03 -16.50
N VAL A 373 9.79 11.72 -15.58
CA VAL A 373 8.39 12.13 -15.71
C VAL A 373 8.33 13.65 -15.75
N THR A 374 7.67 14.20 -16.76
CA THR A 374 7.56 15.65 -17.00
C THR A 374 6.26 16.19 -16.41
N THR A 375 6.31 17.36 -15.76
CA THR A 375 5.16 17.95 -15.08
C THR A 375 5.20 19.49 -15.05
N GLN A 376 4.03 20.14 -15.03
CA GLN A 376 3.89 21.59 -14.87
C GLN A 376 4.18 22.04 -13.44
N THR A 377 3.77 21.24 -12.44
CA THR A 377 3.95 21.52 -11.02
C THR A 377 4.37 20.28 -10.24
N VAL A 378 5.00 20.48 -9.08
CA VAL A 378 5.40 19.40 -8.16
C VAL A 378 4.88 19.69 -6.77
N VAL A 379 4.34 18.68 -6.09
CA VAL A 379 3.98 18.72 -4.68
C VAL A 379 4.86 17.76 -3.90
N ILE A 380 5.73 18.31 -3.07
CA ILE A 380 6.58 17.59 -2.12
C ILE A 380 5.70 17.20 -0.92
N ALA A 381 5.32 15.93 -0.87
CA ALA A 381 4.52 15.32 0.21
C ALA A 381 5.27 14.12 0.84
N SER A 382 6.61 14.14 0.78
CA SER A 382 7.47 13.00 1.12
C SER A 382 7.55 12.70 2.62
N GLY A 383 6.95 13.57 3.45
CA GLY A 383 6.88 13.41 4.89
C GLY A 383 8.25 13.40 5.56
N ALA A 384 8.35 12.63 6.64
CA ALA A 384 9.57 12.46 7.42
C ALA A 384 9.76 10.98 7.78
N ALA A 385 10.95 10.63 8.25
CA ALA A 385 11.29 9.33 8.84
C ALA A 385 11.60 9.51 10.33
N TYR A 386 11.39 8.47 11.14
CA TYR A 386 11.86 8.50 12.52
C TYR A 386 13.39 8.56 12.55
N ARG A 387 13.92 9.47 13.36
CA ARG A 387 15.35 9.68 13.56
C ARG A 387 15.94 8.45 14.21
N ARG A 388 16.99 7.89 13.60
CA ARG A 388 17.80 6.83 14.22
C ARG A 388 18.67 7.45 15.32
N PRO A 389 18.43 7.14 16.59
CA PRO A 389 19.30 7.63 17.66
C PRO A 389 20.66 6.93 17.57
N ALA A 390 21.74 7.65 17.90
CA ALA A 390 23.07 7.06 18.02
C ALA A 390 23.13 6.18 19.28
N ILE A 391 22.72 4.91 19.14
CA ILE A 391 22.76 3.90 20.19
C ILE A 391 23.73 2.80 19.75
N GLU A 392 24.67 2.47 20.62
CA GLU A 392 25.64 1.40 20.36
C GLU A 392 24.91 0.06 20.14
N GLY A 393 25.19 -0.59 19.00
CA GLY A 393 24.60 -1.87 18.61
C GLY A 393 23.24 -1.78 17.89
N LEU A 394 22.67 -0.59 17.68
CA LEU A 394 21.36 -0.42 17.03
C LEU A 394 21.29 -1.03 15.63
N GLU A 395 22.27 -0.72 14.78
CA GLU A 395 22.31 -1.19 13.38
C GLU A 395 22.31 -2.72 13.26
N ARG A 396 22.88 -3.43 14.24
CA ARG A 396 22.97 -4.90 14.24
C ARG A 396 21.61 -5.58 14.40
N TYR A 397 20.65 -4.92 15.04
CA TYR A 397 19.35 -5.50 15.38
C TYR A 397 18.19 -4.87 14.57
N GLU A 398 18.49 -4.08 13.54
CA GLU A 398 17.47 -3.66 12.57
C GLU A 398 16.84 -4.90 11.89
N GLY A 399 15.51 -4.98 11.92
CA GLY A 399 14.75 -6.13 11.40
C GLY A 399 14.77 -7.40 12.28
N HIS A 400 15.62 -7.46 13.31
CA HIS A 400 15.81 -8.64 14.18
C HIS A 400 15.68 -8.28 15.67
N GLY A 401 14.74 -7.38 15.99
CA GLY A 401 14.45 -6.96 17.36
C GLY A 401 14.20 -5.47 17.53
N THR A 402 14.56 -4.64 16.54
CA THR A 402 14.27 -3.20 16.56
C THR A 402 13.29 -2.82 15.45
N TYR A 403 12.30 -1.98 15.79
CA TYR A 403 11.16 -1.65 14.94
C TYR A 403 10.85 -0.15 15.02
N TYR A 404 10.37 0.42 13.90
CA TYR A 404 9.98 1.83 13.78
C TYR A 404 8.48 2.02 13.53
N TRP A 405 7.70 0.96 13.78
CA TRP A 405 6.25 0.90 13.66
C TRP A 405 5.73 -0.26 14.50
N ALA A 406 4.42 -0.28 14.78
CA ALA A 406 3.76 -1.39 15.44
C ALA A 406 2.57 -1.84 14.59
N SER A 407 2.72 -2.96 13.87
CA SER A 407 1.65 -3.56 13.07
C SER A 407 1.22 -4.92 13.66
N PRO A 408 0.17 -5.56 13.12
CA PRO A 408 -0.23 -6.88 13.59
C PRO A 408 0.80 -7.98 13.29
N VAL A 409 1.78 -7.73 12.40
CA VAL A 409 2.92 -8.63 12.20
C VAL A 409 3.84 -8.59 13.43
N GLU A 410 4.32 -7.40 13.81
CA GLU A 410 5.17 -7.26 15.00
C GLU A 410 4.42 -7.62 16.29
N ALA A 411 3.13 -7.29 16.38
CA ALA A 411 2.32 -7.66 17.55
C ALA A 411 2.21 -9.18 17.74
N LYS A 412 2.18 -9.96 16.64
CA LYS A 412 2.21 -11.43 16.70
C LYS A 412 3.56 -11.93 17.24
N LEU A 413 4.67 -11.30 16.82
CA LEU A 413 6.01 -11.60 17.32
C LEU A 413 6.17 -11.25 18.81
N CYS A 414 5.50 -10.21 19.29
CA CYS A 414 5.55 -9.78 20.69
C CYS A 414 4.63 -10.57 21.64
N LYS A 415 3.90 -11.58 21.16
CA LYS A 415 2.95 -12.35 21.98
C LYS A 415 3.68 -12.97 23.17
N ASN A 416 3.18 -12.72 24.38
CA ASN A 416 3.78 -13.17 25.65
C ASN A 416 5.19 -12.65 25.94
N ALA A 417 5.71 -11.67 25.18
CA ALA A 417 7.04 -11.09 25.38
C ALA A 417 7.00 -9.77 26.16
N GLU A 418 8.14 -9.37 26.73
CA GLU A 418 8.34 -8.01 27.26
C GLU A 418 8.84 -7.10 26.14
N VAL A 419 8.26 -5.91 26.05
CA VAL A 419 8.49 -4.95 24.95
C VAL A 419 8.97 -3.62 25.51
N VAL A 420 9.97 -3.02 24.87
CA VAL A 420 10.44 -1.67 25.17
C VAL A 420 10.04 -0.73 24.04
N LEU A 421 9.42 0.39 24.39
CA LEU A 421 8.99 1.42 23.46
C LEU A 421 9.56 2.78 23.88
N VAL A 422 10.20 3.49 22.95
CA VAL A 422 10.77 4.82 23.18
C VAL A 422 9.92 5.87 22.49
N GLY A 423 9.40 6.84 23.23
CA GLY A 423 8.69 7.99 22.66
C GLY A 423 7.59 8.56 23.54
N GLY A 424 7.40 9.89 23.48
CA GLY A 424 6.39 10.63 24.25
C GLY A 424 5.29 11.29 23.41
N GLY A 425 5.28 11.06 22.10
CA GLY A 425 4.28 11.63 21.19
C GLY A 425 3.04 10.74 21.02
N ASN A 426 2.06 11.20 20.24
CA ASN A 426 0.82 10.46 20.02
C ASN A 426 1.02 9.10 19.34
N SER A 427 1.91 9.01 18.35
CA SER A 427 2.23 7.74 17.69
C SER A 427 2.79 6.71 18.68
N ALA A 428 3.68 7.14 19.57
CA ALA A 428 4.24 6.31 20.63
C ALA A 428 3.15 5.83 21.59
N GLY A 429 2.23 6.71 21.99
CA GLY A 429 1.13 6.35 22.88
C GLY A 429 0.13 5.36 22.26
N GLN A 430 -0.23 5.56 20.98
CA GLN A 430 -1.08 4.63 20.24
C GLN A 430 -0.42 3.25 20.12
N ALA A 431 0.87 3.21 19.80
CA ALA A 431 1.64 1.98 19.72
C ALA A 431 1.75 1.28 21.09
N ALA A 432 1.96 2.02 22.18
CA ALA A 432 1.99 1.46 23.53
C ALA A 432 0.67 0.78 23.91
N VAL A 433 -0.46 1.45 23.68
CA VAL A 433 -1.81 0.88 23.92
C VAL A 433 -2.05 -0.36 23.05
N TYR A 434 -1.66 -0.30 21.78
CA TYR A 434 -1.83 -1.43 20.86
C TYR A 434 -0.97 -2.64 21.25
N LEU A 435 0.31 -2.43 21.56
CA LEU A 435 1.22 -3.51 21.97
C LEU A 435 0.81 -4.09 23.32
N ALA A 436 0.27 -3.29 24.24
CA ALA A 436 -0.21 -3.76 25.54
C ALA A 436 -1.35 -4.79 25.46
N SER A 437 -2.12 -4.83 24.36
CA SER A 437 -3.14 -5.88 24.18
C SER A 437 -2.58 -7.21 23.64
N HIS A 438 -1.27 -7.29 23.34
CA HIS A 438 -0.63 -8.46 22.75
C HIS A 438 0.58 -8.94 23.57
N ALA A 439 1.36 -8.02 24.12
CA ALA A 439 2.56 -8.27 24.89
C ALA A 439 2.27 -8.62 26.36
N LYS A 440 3.19 -9.32 27.01
CA LYS A 440 3.16 -9.60 28.45
C LYS A 440 3.31 -8.31 29.25
N HIS A 441 4.23 -7.45 28.85
CA HIS A 441 4.48 -6.15 29.49
C HIS A 441 5.08 -5.14 28.50
N VAL A 442 4.75 -3.86 28.65
CA VAL A 442 5.30 -2.77 27.82
C VAL A 442 5.98 -1.72 28.70
N HIS A 443 7.28 -1.51 28.49
CA HIS A 443 8.03 -0.40 29.07
C HIS A 443 8.03 0.79 28.12
N VAL A 444 7.43 1.91 28.52
CA VAL A 444 7.46 3.17 27.76
C VAL A 444 8.54 4.08 28.31
N LEU A 445 9.62 4.28 27.55
CA LEU A 445 10.75 5.12 27.92
C LEU A 445 10.60 6.52 27.33
N ILE A 446 10.71 7.54 28.17
CA ILE A 446 10.73 8.94 27.75
C ILE A 446 11.87 9.71 28.41
N ARG A 447 12.45 10.67 27.68
CA ARG A 447 13.46 11.59 28.23
C ARG A 447 12.84 12.70 29.09
N GLY A 448 11.60 13.08 28.80
CA GLY A 448 10.86 14.09 29.55
C GLY A 448 10.45 13.61 30.94
N SER A 449 9.90 14.52 31.73
CA SER A 449 9.34 14.25 33.07
C SER A 449 7.95 13.60 33.04
N GLY A 450 7.29 13.56 31.88
CA GLY A 450 5.95 12.98 31.72
C GLY A 450 5.46 13.02 30.28
N LEU A 451 4.33 12.36 30.00
CA LEU A 451 3.74 12.25 28.65
C LEU A 451 2.91 13.48 28.25
N ALA A 452 2.39 14.24 29.22
CA ALA A 452 1.44 15.33 28.98
C ALA A 452 1.99 16.52 28.19
N ALA A 453 3.33 16.65 28.07
CA ALA A 453 3.95 17.74 27.32
C ALA A 453 3.72 17.64 25.79
N SER A 454 3.52 16.43 25.26
CA SER A 454 3.42 16.20 23.81
C SER A 454 2.29 15.23 23.41
N MET A 455 1.84 14.37 24.32
CA MET A 455 0.79 13.40 24.07
C MET A 455 -0.59 13.98 24.37
N SER A 456 -1.58 13.62 23.56
CA SER A 456 -2.98 13.98 23.80
C SER A 456 -3.48 13.37 25.10
N HIS A 457 -4.27 14.13 25.86
CA HIS A 457 -4.71 13.79 27.21
C HIS A 457 -5.36 12.40 27.32
N TYR A 458 -6.26 12.05 26.39
CA TYR A 458 -6.94 10.74 26.40
C TYR A 458 -5.98 9.54 26.32
N LEU A 459 -4.83 9.67 25.63
CA LEU A 459 -3.83 8.60 25.56
C LEU A 459 -3.06 8.50 26.87
N VAL A 460 -2.79 9.63 27.53
CA VAL A 460 -2.13 9.64 28.85
C VAL A 460 -3.00 8.90 29.87
N GLU A 461 -4.31 9.20 29.90
CA GLU A 461 -5.26 8.50 30.77
C GLU A 461 -5.34 7.00 30.45
N ARG A 462 -5.43 6.65 29.16
CA ARG A 462 -5.52 5.25 28.72
C ARG A 462 -4.24 4.46 29.04
N ILE A 463 -3.07 5.06 28.89
CA ILE A 463 -1.80 4.42 29.28
C ILE A 463 -1.75 4.23 30.80
N GLY A 464 -2.19 5.23 31.57
CA GLY A 464 -2.22 5.15 33.02
C GLY A 464 -3.18 4.09 33.58
N SER A 465 -4.19 3.67 32.82
CA SER A 465 -5.14 2.63 33.23
C SER A 465 -4.73 1.21 32.85
N LEU A 466 -3.64 1.03 32.07
CA LEU A 466 -3.19 -0.29 31.64
C LEU A 466 -2.29 -0.94 32.70
N PRO A 467 -2.66 -2.10 33.28
CA PRO A 467 -1.91 -2.72 34.37
C PRO A 467 -0.57 -3.33 33.92
N ASN A 468 -0.38 -3.58 32.63
CA ASN A 468 0.81 -4.17 32.04
C ASN A 468 1.71 -3.14 31.33
N VAL A 469 1.55 -1.85 31.62
CA VAL A 469 2.38 -0.77 31.05
C VAL A 469 3.11 -0.02 32.16
N THR A 470 4.43 0.12 32.02
CA THR A 470 5.25 0.94 32.93
C THR A 470 5.85 2.11 32.17
N VAL A 471 5.52 3.34 32.57
CA VAL A 471 6.14 4.56 32.03
C VAL A 471 7.39 4.90 32.84
N ARG A 472 8.56 4.87 32.18
CA ARG A 472 9.84 5.25 32.77
C ARG A 472 10.26 6.62 32.25
N THR A 473 10.18 7.62 33.12
CA THR A 473 10.53 9.00 32.80
C THR A 473 12.03 9.23 32.93
N ARG A 474 12.55 10.31 32.31
CA ARG A 474 13.98 10.67 32.32
C ARG A 474 14.92 9.49 32.03
N THR A 475 14.51 8.60 31.13
CA THR A 475 15.21 7.36 30.81
C THR A 475 15.71 7.40 29.37
N GLU A 476 16.96 7.00 29.15
CA GLU A 476 17.62 6.96 27.84
C GLU A 476 18.31 5.62 27.62
N ILE A 477 18.23 5.07 26.40
CA ILE A 477 18.94 3.86 26.02
C ILE A 477 20.39 4.22 25.67
N VAL A 478 21.35 3.49 26.21
CA VAL A 478 22.78 3.70 25.96
C VAL A 478 23.38 2.65 25.02
N SER A 479 22.98 1.38 25.13
CA SER A 479 23.48 0.31 24.28
C SER A 479 22.52 -0.88 24.22
N LEU A 480 22.65 -1.67 23.15
CA LEU A 480 21.90 -2.89 22.89
C LEU A 480 22.83 -4.11 22.92
N LYS A 481 22.38 -5.20 23.54
CA LYS A 481 23.09 -6.49 23.56
C LYS A 481 22.20 -7.63 23.08
N GLY A 482 22.83 -8.62 22.49
CA GLY A 482 22.20 -9.72 21.78
C GLY A 482 23.24 -10.69 21.23
N ASP A 483 22.78 -11.79 20.67
CA ASP A 483 23.60 -12.68 19.87
C ASP A 483 23.60 -12.25 18.39
N ASP A 484 24.18 -13.06 17.50
CA ASP A 484 24.19 -12.76 16.05
C ASP A 484 22.79 -12.73 15.41
N ARG A 485 21.76 -13.24 16.09
CA ARG A 485 20.42 -13.43 15.52
C ARG A 485 19.34 -12.59 16.20
N ALA A 486 19.52 -12.17 17.44
CA ALA A 486 18.47 -11.49 18.19
C ALA A 486 18.98 -10.56 19.30
N LEU A 487 18.27 -9.44 19.45
CA LEU A 487 18.35 -8.59 20.63
C LEU A 487 17.93 -9.39 21.88
N THR A 488 18.67 -9.26 22.99
CA THR A 488 18.34 -9.92 24.27
C THR A 488 18.27 -8.96 25.44
N ALA A 489 19.00 -7.84 25.41
CA ALA A 489 19.04 -6.87 26.49
C ALA A 489 19.19 -5.43 26.00
N ILE A 490 18.52 -4.52 26.70
CA ILE A 490 18.53 -3.08 26.44
C ILE A 490 19.05 -2.36 27.67
N HIS A 491 20.21 -1.72 27.55
CA HIS A 491 20.82 -0.98 28.64
C HIS A 491 20.37 0.47 28.63
N CYS A 492 19.90 0.95 29.77
CA CYS A 492 19.33 2.26 29.95
C CYS A 492 20.06 3.02 31.07
N LYS A 493 20.14 4.34 30.92
CA LYS A 493 20.47 5.28 31.97
C LYS A 493 19.18 5.87 32.53
N THR A 494 18.99 5.77 33.84
CA THR A 494 17.85 6.35 34.57
C THR A 494 18.34 7.32 35.65
N PRO A 495 17.45 8.09 36.29
CA PRO A 495 17.81 8.92 37.44
C PRO A 495 18.34 8.11 38.63
N ASP A 496 17.90 6.86 38.77
CA ASP A 496 18.23 5.98 39.89
C ASP A 496 19.48 5.12 39.63
N GLY A 497 20.09 5.25 38.43
CA GLY A 497 21.28 4.52 38.02
C GLY A 497 21.09 3.73 36.71
N PRO A 498 22.06 2.88 36.35
CA PRO A 498 21.94 2.02 35.17
C PRO A 498 20.85 0.96 35.38
N LEU A 499 20.05 0.74 34.34
CA LEU A 499 18.98 -0.25 34.30
C LEU A 499 19.17 -1.16 33.08
N THR A 500 18.94 -2.46 33.23
CA THR A 500 18.89 -3.40 32.11
C THR A 500 17.49 -3.95 31.99
N LEU A 501 16.93 -3.91 30.77
CA LEU A 501 15.65 -4.53 30.43
C LEU A 501 15.93 -5.74 29.55
N GLU A 502 15.49 -6.92 29.98
CA GLU A 502 15.58 -8.17 29.21
C GLU A 502 14.43 -8.22 28.21
N SER A 503 14.69 -7.77 26.98
CA SER A 503 13.68 -7.71 25.93
C SER A 503 14.30 -7.95 24.58
N ARG A 504 13.54 -8.65 23.73
CA ARG A 504 13.87 -8.91 22.32
C ARG A 504 13.25 -7.90 21.36
N HIS A 505 12.44 -6.98 21.87
CA HIS A 505 11.64 -6.07 21.05
C HIS A 505 11.76 -4.63 21.52
N LEU A 506 12.42 -3.80 20.71
CA LEU A 506 12.59 -2.37 20.88
C LEU A 506 11.84 -1.62 19.78
N PHE A 507 10.90 -0.75 20.17
CA PHE A 507 10.15 0.11 19.27
C PHE A 507 10.59 1.56 19.43
N LEU A 508 11.01 2.20 18.34
CA LEU A 508 11.56 3.56 18.34
C LEU A 508 10.58 4.55 17.68
N PHE A 509 9.99 5.42 18.49
CA PHE A 509 9.13 6.54 18.09
C PHE A 509 9.76 7.88 18.52
N THR A 510 10.95 8.14 17.99
CA THR A 510 11.81 9.30 18.29
C THR A 510 11.43 10.53 17.45
N GLY A 511 12.21 11.63 17.53
CA GLY A 511 12.04 12.79 16.63
C GLY A 511 12.12 12.40 15.16
N ALA A 512 11.80 13.30 14.22
CA ALA A 512 11.73 12.97 12.81
C ALA A 512 12.74 13.77 11.97
N ASP A 513 13.29 13.12 10.95
CA ASP A 513 14.12 13.72 9.91
C ASP A 513 13.32 13.77 8.59
N PRO A 514 13.24 14.92 7.91
CA PRO A 514 12.43 15.07 6.71
C PRO A 514 13.03 14.31 5.52
N ASN A 515 12.18 13.78 4.64
CA ASN A 515 12.61 13.04 3.45
C ASN A 515 12.91 14.02 2.29
N THR A 516 14.02 14.76 2.39
CA THR A 516 14.41 15.84 1.47
C THR A 516 15.70 15.60 0.69
N ASP A 517 16.35 14.45 0.86
CA ASP A 517 17.64 14.14 0.20
C ASP A 517 17.61 14.24 -1.33
N TRP A 518 16.48 13.89 -1.95
CA TRP A 518 16.26 13.95 -3.40
C TRP A 518 16.13 15.39 -3.95
N LEU A 519 16.12 16.40 -3.08
CA LEU A 519 16.06 17.81 -3.44
C LEU A 519 17.43 18.49 -3.49
N ARG A 520 18.53 17.79 -3.15
CA ARG A 520 19.88 18.37 -3.01
C ARG A 520 20.36 19.15 -4.25
N ASP A 521 19.99 18.67 -5.43
CA ASP A 521 20.37 19.30 -6.71
C ASP A 521 19.33 20.31 -7.22
N CYS A 522 18.26 20.53 -6.46
CA CYS A 522 17.24 21.54 -6.72
C CYS A 522 17.36 22.70 -5.73
N SER A 523 17.09 23.93 -6.18
CA SER A 523 17.20 25.14 -5.36
C SER A 523 16.06 25.34 -4.34
N VAL A 524 15.50 24.24 -3.81
CA VAL A 524 14.47 24.27 -2.76
C VAL A 524 15.14 24.51 -1.41
N SER A 525 14.77 25.61 -0.76
CA SER A 525 15.31 26.00 0.55
C SER A 525 14.75 25.13 1.69
N VAL A 526 15.63 24.78 2.64
CA VAL A 526 15.29 24.03 3.85
C VAL A 526 15.74 24.78 5.11
N ASP A 527 15.11 24.52 6.24
CA ASP A 527 15.52 25.04 7.55
C ASP A 527 16.79 24.34 8.08
N GLY A 528 17.30 24.79 9.23
CA GLY A 528 18.48 24.19 9.87
C GLY A 528 18.31 22.74 10.32
N LYS A 529 17.11 22.16 10.20
CA LYS A 529 16.78 20.75 10.50
C LYS A 529 16.46 19.95 9.22
N GLY A 530 16.59 20.57 8.04
CA GLY A 530 16.35 19.97 6.73
C GLY A 530 14.91 19.97 6.25
N PHE A 531 13.96 20.62 6.97
CA PHE A 531 12.56 20.68 6.57
C PHE A 531 12.34 21.77 5.52
N VAL A 532 11.48 21.53 4.54
CA VAL A 532 11.23 22.47 3.44
C VAL A 532 10.59 23.75 3.96
N LEU A 533 11.13 24.90 3.55
CA LEU A 533 10.53 26.21 3.78
C LEU A 533 9.46 26.48 2.73
N THR A 534 8.37 27.13 3.11
CA THR A 534 7.34 27.57 2.15
C THR A 534 6.84 28.98 2.46
N GLY A 535 6.11 29.56 1.51
CA GLY A 535 5.44 30.84 1.68
C GLY A 535 6.44 31.95 2.01
N PRO A 536 6.10 32.89 2.91
CA PRO A 536 6.99 33.99 3.24
C PRO A 536 8.38 33.54 3.71
N GLU A 537 8.49 32.43 4.44
CA GLU A 537 9.79 31.92 4.91
C GLU A 537 10.70 31.45 3.76
N ALA A 538 10.13 30.97 2.66
CA ALA A 538 10.88 30.58 1.47
C ALA A 538 11.25 31.76 0.55
N HIS A 539 10.68 32.94 0.79
CA HIS A 539 10.84 34.14 -0.04
C HIS A 539 11.27 35.35 0.80
N ASP A 540 12.17 35.15 1.74
CA ASP A 540 12.80 36.22 2.55
C ASP A 540 11.79 37.16 3.23
N GLY A 541 10.65 36.63 3.67
CA GLY A 541 9.58 37.36 4.35
C GLY A 541 8.61 38.09 3.43
N ARG A 542 8.76 37.98 2.10
CA ARG A 542 7.83 38.60 1.13
C ARG A 542 6.44 37.95 1.23
N THR A 543 5.40 38.77 1.30
CA THR A 543 4.01 38.32 1.41
C THR A 543 3.17 38.58 0.17
N GLN A 544 3.50 39.60 -0.63
CA GLN A 544 2.77 39.89 -1.87
C GLN A 544 3.11 38.89 -2.98
N GLY A 545 2.08 38.32 -3.61
CA GLY A 545 2.22 37.37 -4.71
C GLY A 545 2.82 36.01 -4.33
N VAL A 546 2.99 35.75 -3.03
CA VAL A 546 3.56 34.51 -2.51
C VAL A 546 2.45 33.55 -2.09
N MET A 547 2.45 32.36 -2.66
CA MET A 547 1.52 31.30 -2.31
C MET A 547 2.02 30.58 -1.04
N GLY A 548 1.15 30.38 -0.05
CA GLY A 548 1.58 29.94 1.29
C GLY A 548 2.25 28.56 1.36
N LEU A 549 1.97 27.68 0.39
CA LEU A 549 2.55 26.33 0.32
C LEU A 549 3.65 26.22 -0.76
N GLU A 550 3.92 27.29 -1.50
CA GLU A 550 4.97 27.32 -2.51
C GLU A 550 6.35 27.40 -1.86
N THR A 551 7.31 26.66 -2.41
CA THR A 551 8.72 26.66 -1.95
C THR A 551 9.49 27.83 -2.57
N SER A 552 10.80 27.89 -2.37
CA SER A 552 11.66 28.87 -3.05
C SER A 552 11.71 28.70 -4.57
N VAL A 553 11.19 27.59 -5.10
CA VAL A 553 11.14 27.28 -6.53
C VAL A 553 9.71 27.43 -7.07
N PRO A 554 9.47 28.33 -8.04
CA PRO A 554 8.13 28.55 -8.60
C PRO A 554 7.50 27.27 -9.18
N GLY A 555 6.26 26.99 -8.78
CA GLY A 555 5.54 25.77 -9.18
C GLY A 555 5.97 24.48 -8.48
N VAL A 556 6.85 24.58 -7.47
CA VAL A 556 7.13 23.51 -6.53
C VAL A 556 6.53 23.87 -5.17
N PHE A 557 5.65 23.03 -4.66
CA PHE A 557 4.95 23.20 -3.39
C PHE A 557 5.38 22.14 -2.37
N ALA A 558 5.21 22.40 -1.07
CA ALA A 558 5.47 21.42 -0.02
C ALA A 558 4.38 21.37 1.05
N ILE A 559 3.94 20.15 1.38
CA ILE A 559 2.80 19.89 2.28
C ILE A 559 3.09 18.75 3.26
N GLY A 560 2.38 18.76 4.38
CA GLY A 560 2.50 17.76 5.44
C GLY A 560 3.84 17.82 6.15
N ASP A 561 4.24 16.69 6.73
CA ASP A 561 5.32 16.61 7.70
C ASP A 561 6.72 16.90 7.12
N VAL A 562 6.87 17.07 5.80
CA VAL A 562 8.13 17.52 5.19
C VAL A 562 8.38 19.02 5.37
N ARG A 563 7.33 19.81 5.63
CA ARG A 563 7.43 21.27 5.81
C ARG A 563 7.87 21.65 7.22
N SER A 564 8.64 22.73 7.34
CA SER A 564 9.16 23.25 8.61
C SER A 564 8.05 23.59 9.62
N THR A 565 7.05 24.37 9.20
CA THR A 565 5.98 24.89 10.07
C THR A 565 4.68 24.08 10.06
N SER A 566 4.72 22.82 9.64
CA SER A 566 3.52 21.97 9.64
C SER A 566 3.11 21.53 11.06
N THR A 567 1.82 21.35 11.30
CA THR A 567 1.25 20.91 12.59
C THR A 567 1.60 19.47 12.97
N LYS A 568 2.16 18.66 12.05
CA LYS A 568 2.47 17.22 12.23
C LYS A 568 1.27 16.39 12.68
N ARG A 569 0.12 16.61 12.02
CA ARG A 569 -1.15 15.93 12.30
C ARG A 569 -1.80 15.45 11.00
N VAL A 570 -2.39 14.27 11.03
CA VAL A 570 -3.05 13.65 9.86
C VAL A 570 -4.13 14.58 9.28
N ALA A 571 -5.00 15.16 10.10
CA ALA A 571 -6.05 16.06 9.62
C ALA A 571 -5.51 17.35 9.00
N ALA A 572 -4.45 17.93 9.58
CA ALA A 572 -3.80 19.11 9.02
C ALA A 572 -3.11 18.80 7.68
N ALA A 573 -2.41 17.67 7.61
CA ALA A 573 -1.78 17.17 6.38
C ALA A 573 -2.81 16.99 5.24
N VAL A 574 -3.98 16.41 5.54
CA VAL A 574 -5.08 16.30 4.57
C VAL A 574 -5.61 17.67 4.15
N GLY A 575 -5.81 18.60 5.09
CA GLY A 575 -6.25 19.95 4.79
C GLY A 575 -5.29 20.72 3.89
N GLU A 576 -3.99 20.61 4.12
CA GLU A 576 -2.96 21.17 3.24
C GLU A 576 -2.97 20.52 1.86
N GLY A 577 -3.20 19.21 1.80
CA GLY A 577 -3.32 18.49 0.54
C GLY A 577 -4.48 18.97 -0.33
N ALA A 578 -5.60 19.39 0.27
CA ALA A 578 -6.68 20.06 -0.44
C ALA A 578 -6.30 21.50 -0.81
N ALA A 579 -5.73 22.26 0.12
CA ALA A 579 -5.42 23.68 -0.06
C ALA A 579 -4.38 23.96 -1.16
N VAL A 580 -3.42 23.05 -1.37
CA VAL A 580 -2.40 23.22 -2.42
C VAL A 580 -2.99 23.15 -3.83
N VAL A 581 -4.09 22.40 -4.04
CA VAL A 581 -4.73 22.26 -5.36
C VAL A 581 -5.27 23.60 -5.86
N ALA A 582 -5.86 24.40 -4.97
CA ALA A 582 -6.29 25.77 -5.31
C ALA A 582 -5.10 26.67 -5.74
N GLN A 583 -3.94 26.52 -5.11
CA GLN A 583 -2.73 27.27 -5.48
C GLN A 583 -2.18 26.81 -6.84
N ILE A 584 -2.23 25.50 -7.13
CA ILE A 584 -1.85 24.94 -8.43
C ILE A 584 -2.75 25.50 -9.54
N HIS A 585 -4.08 25.50 -9.36
CA HIS A 585 -5.00 26.09 -10.34
C HIS A 585 -4.70 27.58 -10.59
N GLY A 586 -4.46 28.35 -9.52
CA GLY A 586 -4.08 29.75 -9.64
C GLY A 586 -2.81 29.96 -10.48
N LEU A 587 -1.78 29.14 -10.25
CA LEU A 587 -0.52 29.19 -11.00
C LEU A 587 -0.70 28.80 -12.47
N LEU A 588 -1.42 27.72 -12.75
CA LEU A 588 -1.65 27.24 -14.12
C LEU A 588 -2.44 28.27 -14.94
N ALA A 589 -3.47 28.88 -14.34
CA ALA A 589 -4.24 29.94 -14.98
C ALA A 589 -3.38 31.18 -15.30
N GLN A 590 -2.49 31.58 -14.39
CA GLN A 590 -1.55 32.68 -14.62
C GLN A 590 -0.59 32.39 -15.77
N ARG A 591 -0.01 31.18 -15.81
CA ARG A 591 0.88 30.75 -16.91
C ARG A 591 0.15 30.75 -18.26
N GLN A 592 -1.09 30.26 -18.29
CA GLN A 592 -1.91 30.29 -19.49
C GLN A 592 -2.16 31.72 -19.97
N ALA A 593 -2.53 32.64 -19.08
CA ALA A 593 -2.75 34.05 -19.42
C ALA A 593 -1.48 34.73 -19.98
N LEU A 594 -0.32 34.45 -19.39
CA LEU A 594 0.97 34.98 -19.90
C LEU A 594 1.35 34.41 -21.27
N SER A 595 1.07 33.12 -21.52
CA SER A 595 1.32 32.51 -22.83
C SER A 595 0.46 33.13 -23.94
N VAL A 596 -0.79 33.50 -23.62
CA VAL A 596 -1.72 34.14 -24.55
C VAL A 596 -1.38 35.60 -24.77
N ALA A 597 -0.87 36.31 -23.76
CA ALA A 597 -0.46 37.71 -23.88
C ALA A 597 0.88 37.91 -24.60
N GLY A 598 1.72 36.86 -24.68
CA GLY A 598 3.00 36.86 -25.38
C GLY A 598 2.98 36.29 -26.80
N ALA A 599 1.83 35.72 -27.23
CA ALA A 599 1.56 35.29 -28.60
C ALA A 599 0.78 36.37 -29.35
#